data_AF-A0A4U1HTS6-F1
#
_entry.id   AF-A0A4U1HTS6-F1
#
_cell.length_a   1.000
_cell.length_b   1.000
_cell.length_c   1.000
_cell.angle_alpha   90.00
_cell.angle_beta   90.00
_cell.angle_gamma   90.00
#
_symmetry.space_group_name_H-M   'P 1'
#
loop_
_entity.id
_entity.type
_entity.pdbx_description
1 polymer ?
#
loop_
_entity_poly.entity_id
_entity_poly.type
_entity_poly.pdbx_seq_one_letter_code
_entity_poly.pdbx_strand_id
1 'polypeptide(L)'
;MNNNSLYPRSRNPYQPLALRTSTPLTLGRHTVQRIHVHSEIYTRYELRYRGVVVLSQISPPSADDCTNAIRAHQRSQRRFVSHNWSRESIAAASEGTGQA
;
A
#
# COMPACT_ATOMS: atom_id res chain seq x y z
N MET A 1 -60.60 9.60 -0.68
CA MET A 1 -59.30 9.07 -0.20
C MET A 1 -59.27 7.59 -0.55
N ASN A 2 -58.24 7.01 -1.17
CA ASN A 2 -57.08 6.41 -0.51
C ASN A 2 -55.97 6.13 -1.57
N ASN A 3 -54.86 6.87 -1.55
CA ASN A 3 -53.71 6.61 -2.42
C ASN A 3 -52.70 5.72 -1.69
N ASN A 4 -52.82 4.41 -1.90
CA ASN A 4 -51.87 3.42 -1.41
C ASN A 4 -50.61 3.43 -2.32
N SER A 5 -49.76 4.43 -2.16
CA SER A 5 -48.47 4.51 -2.86
C SER A 5 -47.49 3.51 -2.23
N LEU A 6 -47.57 2.26 -2.69
CA LEU A 6 -46.54 1.25 -2.52
C LEU A 6 -45.27 1.71 -3.25
N TYR A 7 -44.40 2.43 -2.57
CA TYR A 7 -43.05 2.68 -3.10
C TYR A 7 -42.36 1.33 -3.35
N PRO A 8 -41.89 1.03 -4.57
CA PRO A 8 -41.06 -0.15 -4.76
C PRO A 8 -39.77 0.06 -3.96
N ARG A 9 -39.54 -0.81 -2.99
CA ARG A 9 -38.27 -0.95 -2.27
C ARG A 9 -37.20 -1.11 -3.35
N SER A 10 -36.42 -0.07 -3.62
CA SER A 10 -35.36 -0.08 -4.62
C SER A 10 -34.37 -1.17 -4.23
N ARG A 11 -34.57 -2.36 -4.78
CA ARG A 11 -33.68 -3.50 -4.64
C ARG A 11 -32.58 -3.24 -5.63
N ASN A 12 -31.65 -2.36 -5.26
CA ASN A 12 -30.54 -2.00 -6.13
C ASN A 12 -29.88 -3.31 -6.60
N PRO A 13 -29.96 -3.67 -7.89
CA PRO A 13 -29.46 -4.95 -8.35
C PRO A 13 -27.97 -5.01 -8.03
N TYR A 14 -27.50 -6.13 -7.48
CA TYR A 14 -26.09 -6.32 -7.21
C TYR A 14 -25.32 -6.18 -8.53
N GLN A 15 -24.61 -5.07 -8.70
CA GLN A 15 -23.75 -4.81 -9.86
C GLN A 15 -22.33 -5.22 -9.48
N PRO A 16 -21.84 -6.40 -9.93
CA PRO A 16 -20.50 -6.87 -9.59
C PRO A 16 -19.40 -5.93 -10.10
N LEU A 17 -19.69 -5.17 -11.16
CA LEU A 17 -18.76 -4.26 -11.84
C LEU A 17 -18.97 -2.78 -11.45
N ALA A 18 -19.83 -2.47 -10.48
CA ALA A 18 -19.93 -1.08 -10.02
C ALA A 18 -18.63 -0.68 -9.32
N LEU A 19 -18.07 0.47 -9.70
CA LEU A 19 -16.86 1.02 -9.08
C LEU A 19 -17.16 1.31 -7.59
N ARG A 20 -16.72 0.42 -6.71
CA ARG A 20 -16.94 0.58 -5.27
C ARG A 20 -15.96 1.61 -4.75
N THR A 21 -16.46 2.72 -4.24
CA THR A 21 -15.66 3.63 -3.41
C THR A 21 -15.10 2.82 -2.26
N SER A 22 -13.81 2.57 -2.30
CA SER A 22 -13.17 1.67 -1.35
C SER A 22 -12.75 2.45 -0.12
N THR A 23 -13.49 2.28 0.97
CA THR A 23 -13.16 2.91 2.24
C THR A 23 -11.85 2.32 2.76
N PRO A 24 -10.82 3.15 3.04
CA PRO A 24 -9.59 2.64 3.64
C PRO A 24 -9.85 2.07 5.03
N LEU A 25 -9.04 1.09 5.42
CA LEU A 25 -9.10 0.44 6.73
C LEU A 25 -8.06 1.06 7.66
N THR A 26 -8.51 1.63 8.77
CA THR A 26 -7.61 2.11 9.83
C THR A 26 -7.34 0.98 10.82
N LEU A 27 -6.08 0.57 10.92
CA LEU A 27 -5.60 -0.49 11.80
C LEU A 27 -4.62 0.09 12.81
N GLY A 28 -5.13 0.41 14.01
CA GLY A 28 -4.37 1.14 15.01
C GLY A 28 -3.96 2.51 14.46
N ARG A 29 -2.65 2.71 14.27
CA ARG A 29 -2.07 3.96 13.73
C ARG A 29 -1.83 3.96 12.22
N HIS A 30 -2.15 2.88 11.53
CA HIS A 30 -1.84 2.69 10.11
C HIS A 30 -3.11 2.72 9.27
N THR A 31 -3.03 3.35 8.10
CA THR A 31 -4.13 3.36 7.12
C THR A 31 -3.78 2.45 5.95
N VAL A 32 -4.62 1.45 5.73
CA VAL A 32 -4.47 0.46 4.66
C VAL A 32 -5.52 0.73 3.59
N GLN A 33 -5.09 0.87 2.35
CA GLN A 33 -5.98 1.04 1.21
C GLN A 33 -6.57 -0.31 0.83
N ARG A 34 -7.88 -0.34 0.62
CA ARG A 34 -8.58 -1.48 0.02
C ARG A 34 -8.66 -1.21 -1.48
N ILE A 35 -8.24 -2.14 -2.29
CA ILE A 35 -8.22 -2.02 -3.75
C ILE A 35 -9.02 -3.18 -4.31
N HIS A 36 -10.19 -2.84 -4.85
CA HIS A 36 -10.99 -3.78 -5.64
C HIS A 36 -10.42 -3.75 -7.06
N VAL A 37 -9.70 -4.80 -7.44
CA VAL A 37 -9.16 -4.92 -8.81
C VAL A 37 -10.27 -5.51 -9.67
N HIS A 38 -10.69 -4.80 -10.72
CA HIS A 38 -11.90 -5.13 -11.48
C HIS A 38 -11.87 -6.51 -12.15
N SER A 39 -10.67 -7.02 -12.46
CA SER A 39 -10.43 -8.34 -13.03
C SER A 39 -10.28 -9.45 -11.98
N GLU A 40 -10.30 -9.12 -10.69
CA GLU A 40 -10.01 -10.03 -9.59
C GLU A 40 -11.24 -10.13 -8.68
N ILE A 41 -11.59 -11.34 -8.27
CA ILE A 41 -12.68 -11.55 -7.30
C ILE A 41 -12.31 -11.06 -5.90
N TYR A 42 -11.02 -10.89 -5.63
CA TYR A 42 -10.51 -10.55 -4.31
C TYR A 42 -10.19 -9.06 -4.15
N THR A 43 -10.23 -8.62 -2.90
CA THR A 43 -9.81 -7.27 -2.52
C THR A 43 -8.33 -7.31 -2.14
N ARG A 44 -7.52 -6.46 -2.73
CA ARG A 44 -6.13 -6.26 -2.33
C ARG A 44 -6.04 -5.21 -1.23
N TYR A 45 -5.20 -5.43 -0.25
CA TYR A 45 -4.92 -4.52 0.86
C TYR A 45 -3.51 -4.00 0.70
N GLU A 46 -3.37 -2.68 0.54
CA GLU A 46 -2.09 -2.02 0.36
C GLU A 46 -1.79 -1.06 1.52
N LEU A 47 -0.64 -1.25 2.15
CA LEU A 47 -0.09 -0.27 3.09
C LEU A 47 0.90 0.62 2.37
N ARG A 48 0.67 1.93 2.42
CA ARG A 48 1.61 2.93 1.89
C ARG A 48 2.31 3.64 3.03
N TYR A 49 3.64 3.74 2.92
CA TYR A 49 4.47 4.53 3.83
C TYR A 49 5.30 5.50 2.99
N ARG A 50 5.15 6.80 3.27
CA ARG A 50 5.83 7.88 2.52
C ARG A 50 5.66 7.77 0.99
N GLY A 51 4.46 7.40 0.55
CA GLY A 51 4.12 7.26 -0.88
C GLY A 51 4.52 5.93 -1.52
N VAL A 52 5.24 5.06 -0.81
CA VAL A 52 5.67 3.75 -1.33
C VAL A 52 4.81 2.64 -0.74
N VAL A 53 4.40 1.66 -1.56
CA VAL A 53 3.71 0.46 -1.10
C VAL A 53 4.71 -0.44 -0.37
N VAL A 54 4.49 -0.67 0.93
CA VAL A 54 5.38 -1.48 1.79
C VAL A 54 4.80 -2.85 2.13
N LEU A 55 3.49 -3.03 1.93
CA LEU A 55 2.78 -4.30 2.09
C LEU A 55 1.66 -4.37 1.04
N SER A 56 1.51 -5.53 0.42
CA SER A 56 0.41 -5.82 -0.52
C SER A 56 -0.01 -7.28 -0.35
N GLN A 57 -1.28 -7.52 -0.03
CA GLN A 57 -1.82 -8.87 0.17
C GLN A 57 -3.34 -8.92 -0.04
N ILE A 58 -3.91 -10.12 -0.18
CA ILE A 58 -5.34 -10.34 -0.44
C ILE A 58 -6.19 -10.49 0.84
N SER A 59 -5.53 -10.73 1.98
CA SER A 59 -6.17 -10.84 3.29
C SER A 59 -6.03 -9.54 4.08
N PRO A 60 -6.99 -9.16 4.92
CA PRO A 60 -6.84 -8.01 5.82
C PRO A 60 -5.60 -8.18 6.71
N PRO A 61 -4.64 -7.24 6.71
CA PRO A 61 -3.50 -7.30 7.61
C PRO A 61 -3.92 -6.99 9.06
N SER A 62 -3.08 -7.40 10.02
CA SER A 62 -3.17 -6.89 11.39
C SER A 62 -2.38 -5.58 11.56
N ALA A 63 -2.57 -4.90 12.69
CA ALA A 63 -1.79 -3.72 13.03
C ALA A 63 -0.30 -4.04 13.26
N ASP A 64 0.02 -5.27 13.70
CA ASP A 64 1.40 -5.72 13.91
C ASP A 64 2.10 -5.99 12.57
N ASP A 65 1.41 -6.63 11.62
CA ASP A 65 1.89 -6.83 10.24
C ASP A 65 2.27 -5.50 9.60
N CYS A 66 1.40 -4.48 9.76
CA CYS A 66 1.65 -3.13 9.25
C CYS A 66 2.92 -2.51 9.88
N THR A 67 3.09 -2.68 11.19
CA THR A 67 4.25 -2.16 11.91
C THR A 67 5.55 -2.87 11.47
N ASN A 68 5.51 -4.18 11.34
CA ASN A 68 6.65 -4.98 10.91
C ASN A 68 7.05 -4.69 9.46
N ALA A 69 6.08 -4.52 8.55
CA ALA A 69 6.34 -4.14 7.17
C ALA A 69 7.07 -2.79 7.07
N ILE A 70 6.61 -1.76 7.80
CA ILE A 70 7.28 -0.46 7.82
C ILE A 70 8.70 -0.57 8.42
N ARG A 71 8.86 -1.30 9.53
CA ARG A 71 10.18 -1.51 10.15
C ARG A 71 11.15 -2.26 9.22
N ALA A 72 10.66 -3.26 8.49
CA ALA A 72 11.46 -3.98 7.50
C ALA A 72 11.90 -3.04 6.37
N HIS A 73 10.97 -2.24 5.82
CA HIS A 73 11.27 -1.26 4.78
C HIS A 73 12.33 -0.24 5.22
N GLN A 74 12.18 0.35 6.41
CA GLN A 74 13.16 1.29 6.97
C GLN A 74 14.54 0.66 7.16
N ARG A 75 14.61 -0.60 7.63
CA ARG A 75 15.88 -1.32 7.75
C ARG A 75 16.56 -1.54 6.41
N SER A 76 15.80 -1.90 5.37
CA SER A 76 16.32 -2.08 4.02
C SER A 76 16.87 -0.77 3.43
N GLN A 77 16.17 0.36 3.64
CA GLN A 77 16.67 1.66 3.21
C GLN A 77 18.00 2.03 3.88
N ARG A 78 18.13 1.79 5.19
CA ARG A 78 19.39 2.06 5.92
C ARG A 78 20.55 1.21 5.41
N ARG A 79 20.32 -0.07 5.07
CA ARG A 79 21.35 -0.95 4.49
C ARG A 79 21.79 -0.50 3.11
N PHE A 80 20.86 -0.04 2.28
CA PHE A 80 21.16 0.50 0.95
C PHE A 80 22.07 1.73 1.04
N VAL A 81 21.74 2.70 1.90
CA VAL A 81 22.57 3.89 2.10
C VAL A 81 23.98 3.51 2.60
N SER A 82 24.06 2.60 3.57
CA SER A 82 25.36 2.15 4.11
C SER A 82 26.24 1.48 3.06
N HIS A 83 25.69 0.63 2.19
CA HIS A 83 26.47 -0.02 1.13
C HIS A 83 26.88 0.97 0.03
N ASN A 84 26.05 1.96 -0.28
CA ASN A 84 26.35 2.91 -1.34
C ASN A 84 27.45 3.90 -0.92
N TRP A 85 27.41 4.38 0.33
CA TRP A 85 28.49 5.22 0.88
C TRP A 85 29.84 4.48 0.93
N SER A 86 29.85 3.19 1.29
CA SER A 86 31.10 2.41 1.25
C SER A 86 31.66 2.24 -0.16
N ARG A 87 30.83 2.24 -1.22
CA ARG A 87 31.31 2.19 -2.61
C ARG A 87 31.87 3.52 -3.08
N GLU A 88 31.19 4.63 -2.79
CA GLU A 88 31.63 5.97 -3.18
C GLU A 88 32.96 6.36 -2.50
N SER A 89 33.17 5.96 -1.24
CA SER A 89 34.45 6.20 -0.55
C SER A 89 35.63 5.42 -1.13
N ILE A 90 35.40 4.24 -1.73
CA ILE A 90 36.45 3.45 -2.38
C ILE A 90 36.77 4.00 -3.78
N ALA A 91 35.75 4.40 -4.54
CA ALA A 91 35.96 4.98 -5.87
C ALA A 91 36.72 6.32 -5.82
N ALA A 92 36.38 7.19 -4.88
CA ALA A 92 37.07 8.48 -4.70
C ALA A 92 38.55 8.34 -4.31
N ALA A 93 38.95 7.23 -3.66
CA ALA A 93 40.34 6.96 -3.31
C ALA A 93 41.18 6.46 -4.50
N SER A 94 40.56 6.05 -5.60
CA SER A 94 41.25 5.48 -6.78
C SER A 94 41.53 6.49 -7.90
N GLU A 95 41.03 7.73 -7.82
CA GLU A 95 41.18 8.75 -8.88
C GLU A 95 42.36 9.73 -8.66
N GLY A 96 43.18 9.52 -7.62
CA GLY A 96 44.25 10.45 -7.22
C GLY A 96 45.67 10.09 -7.66
N THR A 97 45.88 9.20 -8.65
CA THR A 97 47.23 8.75 -9.04
C THR A 97 47.43 8.82 -10.55
N GLY A 98 47.49 10.04 -11.09
CA GLY A 98 47.89 10.21 -12.48
C GLY A 98 47.74 11.62 -13.01
N GLN A 99 48.71 12.48 -12.72
CA GLN A 99 49.37 13.27 -13.77
C GLN A 99 50.63 13.95 -13.21
N ALA A 100 51.77 13.44 -13.67
CA ALA A 100 53.07 14.10 -13.70
C ALA A 100 53.20 14.87 -15.03
#